data_AF-A0A929YDL8-F1
#
_entry.id   AF-A0A929YDL8-F1
#
_cell.length_a   1.000
_cell.length_b   1.000
_cell.length_c   1.000
_cell.angle_alpha   90.00
_cell.angle_beta   90.00
_cell.angle_gamma   90.00
#
_symmetry.space_group_name_H-M   'P 1'
#
loop_
_entity.id
_entity.type
_entity.pdbx_description
1 polymer ?
#
loop_
_entity_poly.entity_id
_entity_poly.type
_entity_poly.pdbx_seq_one_letter_code
_entity_poly.pdbx_strand_id
1 'polypeptide(L)'
;DGQTYSFNAQTVANYDAMFKQWNKMGISVTLTLLNDNSSPADLKHPDSRNGFAGRGYAFNTAEPAGVKHLAAVAAFLGEHYSGANGMAQVDNWVIGNEINARTEWYYLPSTNLEYNVSAYIKAFRIFYNGIKSKNANANIYNSLDQEWQRKSNPGCFLSKDYLDQFNADILREGNIDWGLSFHPYNTPLYDPMAWRQLGSLLNNTVRTKYITMENFHILVDYMHQPQFLAPNGKVRDISISEIGYTSSYGEDKQYASLAYGYQMAASFPEVSAFMYFRQTDAQSEVNAHLAQGLYALNG
;
A
#
# COMPACT_ATOMS: atom_id res chain seq x y z
N ASP A 1 -27.64 -4.13 7.81
CA ASP A 1 -28.38 -4.91 8.83
C ASP A 1 -29.20 -4.02 9.78
N GLY A 2 -29.58 -2.81 9.35
CA GLY A 2 -30.34 -1.86 10.19
C GLY A 2 -29.50 -1.07 11.19
N GLN A 3 -28.19 -1.31 11.32
CA GLN A 3 -27.32 -0.45 12.13
C GLN A 3 -27.01 0.87 11.43
N THR A 4 -27.00 1.96 12.20
CA THR A 4 -26.64 3.30 11.71
C THR A 4 -25.21 3.61 12.11
N TYR A 5 -24.40 4.01 11.13
CA TYR A 5 -23.04 4.48 11.33
C TYR A 5 -22.97 5.96 10.95
N SER A 6 -22.27 6.75 11.75
CA SER A 6 -22.12 8.19 11.53
C SER A 6 -20.68 8.51 11.14
N PHE A 7 -20.53 9.32 10.10
CA PHE A 7 -19.24 9.81 9.62
C PHE A 7 -19.09 11.29 9.99
N ASN A 8 -17.87 11.72 10.31
CA ASN A 8 -17.62 13.12 10.66
C ASN A 8 -17.84 14.00 9.42
N ALA A 9 -18.91 14.77 9.41
CA ALA A 9 -19.31 15.59 8.27
C ALA A 9 -18.24 16.64 7.88
N GLN A 10 -17.53 17.21 8.86
CA GLN A 10 -16.48 18.19 8.58
C GLN A 10 -15.28 17.54 7.90
N THR A 11 -14.84 16.37 8.40
CA THR A 11 -13.74 15.62 7.79
C THR A 11 -14.09 15.20 6.37
N VAL A 12 -15.29 14.68 6.15
CA VAL A 12 -15.78 14.30 4.81
C VAL A 12 -15.82 15.52 3.89
N ALA A 13 -16.37 16.65 4.33
CA ALA A 13 -16.43 17.87 3.52
C ALA A 13 -15.05 18.40 3.12
N ASN A 14 -14.04 18.26 4.00
CA ASN A 14 -12.66 18.66 3.69
C ASN A 14 -12.06 17.78 2.59
N TYR A 15 -12.22 16.46 2.69
CA TYR A 15 -11.79 15.52 1.64
C TYR A 15 -12.55 15.74 0.33
N ASP A 16 -13.86 15.97 0.39
CA ASP A 16 -14.69 16.28 -0.79
C ASP A 16 -14.18 17.50 -1.55
N ALA A 17 -13.88 18.59 -0.83
CA ALA A 17 -13.38 19.81 -1.45
C ALA A 17 -12.06 19.55 -2.19
N MET A 18 -11.14 18.83 -1.54
CA MET A 18 -9.83 18.50 -2.09
C MET A 18 -9.94 17.57 -3.31
N PHE A 19 -10.65 16.44 -3.17
CA PHE A 19 -10.77 15.47 -4.26
C PHE A 19 -11.56 16.03 -5.45
N LYS A 20 -12.65 16.79 -5.22
CA LYS A 20 -13.37 17.44 -6.32
C LYS A 20 -12.48 18.43 -7.08
N GLN A 21 -11.60 19.14 -6.39
CA GLN A 21 -10.65 20.02 -7.05
C GLN A 21 -9.66 19.23 -7.91
N TRP A 22 -9.08 18.15 -7.37
CA TRP A 22 -8.17 17.27 -8.11
C TRP A 22 -8.85 16.60 -9.31
N ASN A 23 -10.05 16.07 -9.15
CA ASN A 23 -10.80 15.47 -10.25
C ASN A 23 -11.10 16.50 -11.36
N LYS A 24 -11.44 17.75 -11.02
CA LYS A 24 -11.61 18.85 -12.01
C LYS A 24 -10.32 19.19 -12.77
N MET A 25 -9.16 18.93 -12.16
CA MET A 25 -7.85 19.10 -12.79
C MET A 25 -7.43 17.85 -13.60
N GLY A 26 -8.26 16.81 -13.65
CA GLY A 26 -7.92 15.54 -14.30
C GLY A 26 -6.90 14.70 -13.52
N ILE A 27 -6.72 14.98 -12.22
CA ILE A 27 -5.82 14.23 -11.34
C ILE A 27 -6.57 13.02 -10.78
N SER A 28 -5.99 11.84 -10.96
CA SER A 28 -6.45 10.59 -10.35
C SER A 28 -6.10 10.54 -8.86
N VAL A 29 -6.98 9.97 -8.04
CA VAL A 29 -6.82 9.93 -6.59
C VAL A 29 -6.62 8.50 -6.10
N THR A 30 -5.53 8.31 -5.37
CA THR A 30 -5.22 7.08 -4.63
C THR A 30 -5.29 7.33 -3.13
N LEU A 31 -5.98 6.46 -2.38
CA LEU A 31 -6.04 6.51 -0.91
C LEU A 31 -5.55 5.21 -0.28
N THR A 32 -4.69 5.34 0.74
CA THR A 32 -4.32 4.24 1.63
C THR A 32 -5.24 4.23 2.85
N LEU A 33 -5.93 3.11 3.07
CA LEU A 33 -6.76 2.87 4.25
C LEU A 33 -5.91 2.17 5.31
N LEU A 34 -5.78 2.76 6.49
CA LEU A 34 -5.03 2.19 7.61
C LEU A 34 -5.73 2.48 8.94
N ASN A 35 -5.51 1.61 9.92
CA ASN A 35 -5.80 1.93 11.32
C ASN A 35 -4.51 2.39 11.99
N ASP A 36 -4.55 3.53 12.66
CA ASP A 36 -3.47 4.07 13.47
C ASP A 36 -3.83 4.08 14.97
N ASN A 37 -3.04 4.81 15.77
CA ASN A 37 -3.30 4.99 17.19
C ASN A 37 -4.62 5.71 17.48
N SER A 38 -5.04 6.64 16.61
CA SER A 38 -6.28 7.42 16.77
C SER A 38 -7.54 6.66 16.36
N SER A 39 -7.38 5.57 15.62
CA SER A 39 -8.48 4.77 15.08
C SER A 39 -9.31 4.11 16.19
N PRO A 40 -10.65 4.05 16.03
CA PRO A 40 -11.55 3.34 16.94
C PRO A 40 -11.07 1.93 17.28
N ALA A 41 -11.20 1.54 18.55
CA ALA A 41 -10.71 0.24 19.01
C ALA A 41 -11.36 -0.92 18.26
N ASP A 42 -12.66 -0.81 17.96
CA ASP A 42 -13.43 -1.84 17.27
C ASP A 42 -13.05 -2.02 15.80
N LEU A 43 -12.35 -1.06 15.18
CA LEU A 43 -11.76 -1.21 13.84
C LEU A 43 -10.41 -1.92 13.85
N LYS A 44 -9.72 -1.97 15.01
CA LYS A 44 -8.43 -2.65 15.19
C LYS A 44 -8.63 -4.10 15.61
N HIS A 45 -7.87 -5.04 15.06
CA HIS A 45 -7.94 -6.45 15.43
C HIS A 45 -7.78 -6.63 16.95
N PRO A 46 -8.60 -7.45 17.63
CA PRO A 46 -8.57 -7.57 19.09
C PRO A 46 -7.18 -7.93 19.63
N ASP A 47 -6.47 -8.86 18.98
CA ASP A 47 -5.08 -9.21 19.36
C ASP A 47 -4.10 -8.03 19.28
N SER A 48 -4.39 -7.05 18.43
CA SER A 48 -3.57 -5.84 18.24
C SER A 48 -3.85 -4.76 19.29
N ARG A 49 -4.86 -4.94 20.15
CA ARG A 49 -5.26 -3.99 21.22
C ARG A 49 -4.51 -4.24 22.54
N ASN A 50 -3.24 -4.64 22.45
CA ASN A 50 -2.42 -5.03 23.60
C ASN A 50 -1.51 -3.91 24.13
N GLY A 51 -1.67 -2.68 23.63
CA GLY A 51 -0.87 -1.53 24.03
C GLY A 51 0.47 -1.38 23.29
N PHE A 52 0.76 -2.23 22.30
CA PHE A 52 1.90 -2.05 21.41
C PHE A 52 1.79 -0.71 20.66
N ALA A 53 2.84 0.11 20.68
CA ALA A 53 2.86 1.43 20.04
C ALA A 53 3.41 1.34 18.61
N GLY A 54 2.58 0.82 17.69
CA GLY A 54 2.89 0.76 16.25
C GLY A 54 2.45 2.01 15.50
N ARG A 55 2.84 2.12 14.21
CA ARG A 55 2.32 3.16 13.30
C ARG A 55 0.97 2.75 12.71
N GLY A 56 0.78 1.44 12.46
CA GLY A 56 -0.48 0.89 11.98
C GLY A 56 -0.86 -0.45 12.60
N TYR A 57 -2.15 -0.78 12.53
CA TYR A 57 -2.76 -1.96 13.17
C TYR A 57 -3.61 -2.76 12.19
N ALA A 58 -3.62 -4.08 12.35
CA ALA A 58 -4.50 -4.95 11.58
C ALA A 58 -5.98 -4.58 11.76
N PHE A 59 -6.77 -4.74 10.69
CA PHE A 59 -8.21 -4.52 10.73
C PHE A 59 -8.97 -5.58 11.53
N ASN A 60 -10.06 -5.20 12.20
CA ASN A 60 -10.86 -6.11 13.00
C ASN A 60 -11.78 -6.99 12.17
N THR A 61 -11.29 -8.17 11.85
CA THR A 61 -12.06 -9.22 11.17
C THR A 61 -12.40 -10.40 12.08
N ALA A 62 -12.03 -10.33 13.36
CA ALA A 62 -12.23 -11.39 14.34
C ALA A 62 -13.55 -11.25 15.09
N GLU A 63 -14.06 -10.03 15.24
CA GLU A 63 -15.30 -9.75 15.96
C GLU A 63 -16.41 -9.31 15.00
N PRO A 64 -17.66 -9.78 15.16
CA PRO A 64 -18.79 -9.38 14.30
C PRO A 64 -19.01 -7.86 14.23
N ALA A 65 -18.80 -7.13 15.33
CA ALA A 65 -18.94 -5.68 15.36
C ALA A 65 -17.89 -4.98 14.47
N GLY A 66 -16.64 -5.43 14.53
CA GLY A 66 -15.57 -4.91 13.67
C GLY A 66 -15.82 -5.19 12.19
N VAL A 67 -16.23 -6.42 11.86
CA VAL A 67 -16.58 -6.80 10.47
C VAL A 67 -17.69 -5.89 9.92
N LYS A 68 -18.74 -5.62 10.70
CA LYS A 68 -19.84 -4.74 10.29
C LYS A 68 -19.39 -3.29 10.16
N HIS A 69 -18.57 -2.79 11.07
CA HIS A 69 -18.06 -1.42 11.01
C HIS A 69 -17.13 -1.24 9.79
N LEU A 70 -16.21 -2.18 9.51
CA LEU A 70 -15.40 -2.17 8.30
C LEU A 70 -16.27 -2.19 7.03
N ALA A 71 -17.33 -3.01 7.01
CA ALA A 71 -18.25 -3.06 5.89
C ALA A 71 -19.01 -1.74 5.70
N ALA A 72 -19.40 -1.07 6.79
CA ALA A 72 -20.03 0.25 6.73
C ALA A 72 -19.08 1.33 6.20
N VAL A 73 -17.81 1.32 6.64
CA VAL A 73 -16.76 2.19 6.10
C VAL A 73 -16.56 1.93 4.61
N ALA A 74 -16.40 0.68 4.19
CA ALA A 74 -16.21 0.31 2.79
C ALA A 74 -17.40 0.72 1.90
N ALA A 75 -18.63 0.50 2.37
CA ALA A 75 -19.83 0.89 1.64
C ALA A 75 -19.95 2.42 1.52
N PHE A 76 -19.69 3.16 2.60
CA PHE A 76 -19.69 4.61 2.58
C PHE A 76 -18.64 5.16 1.62
N LEU A 77 -17.38 4.71 1.73
CA LEU A 77 -16.29 5.16 0.86
C LEU A 77 -16.58 4.85 -0.61
N GLY A 78 -17.05 3.63 -0.90
CA GLY A 78 -17.39 3.22 -2.26
C GLY A 78 -18.53 4.02 -2.88
N GLU A 79 -19.55 4.36 -2.09
CA GLU A 79 -20.71 5.15 -2.57
C GLU A 79 -20.36 6.64 -2.70
N HIS A 80 -19.79 7.20 -1.64
CA HIS A 80 -19.47 8.62 -1.52
C HIS A 80 -18.34 9.06 -2.45
N TYR A 81 -17.38 8.18 -2.75
CA TYR A 81 -16.27 8.49 -3.66
C TYR A 81 -16.34 7.74 -5.00
N SER A 82 -17.55 7.38 -5.43
CA SER A 82 -17.78 6.69 -6.70
C SER A 82 -17.62 7.57 -7.95
N GLY A 83 -17.53 8.89 -7.79
CA GLY A 83 -17.65 9.86 -8.89
C GLY A 83 -19.08 10.02 -9.43
N ALA A 84 -20.05 9.26 -8.92
CA ALA A 84 -21.45 9.37 -9.30
C ALA A 84 -22.17 10.48 -8.50
N ASN A 85 -23.34 10.91 -8.99
CA ASN A 85 -24.25 11.82 -8.27
C ASN A 85 -23.62 13.15 -7.81
N GLY A 86 -22.62 13.66 -8.54
CA GLY A 86 -21.92 14.90 -8.21
C GLY A 86 -20.93 14.80 -7.04
N MET A 87 -20.61 13.58 -6.62
CA MET A 87 -19.60 13.32 -5.60
C MET A 87 -18.18 13.27 -6.20
N ALA A 88 -17.16 13.34 -5.32
CA ALA A 88 -15.78 13.19 -5.76
C ALA A 88 -15.50 11.75 -6.19
N GLN A 89 -14.38 11.53 -6.88
CA GLN A 89 -13.95 10.21 -7.32
C GLN A 89 -12.60 9.87 -6.70
N VAL A 90 -12.53 8.66 -6.13
CA VAL A 90 -11.28 7.98 -5.77
C VAL A 90 -11.15 6.75 -6.66
N ASP A 91 -10.04 6.68 -7.38
CA ASP A 91 -9.79 5.66 -8.41
C ASP A 91 -9.15 4.42 -7.82
N ASN A 92 -8.24 4.61 -6.87
CA ASN A 92 -7.35 3.56 -6.36
C ASN A 92 -7.39 3.50 -4.83
N TRP A 93 -7.55 2.31 -4.27
CA TRP A 93 -7.61 2.07 -2.83
C TRP A 93 -6.55 1.08 -2.41
N VAL A 94 -5.58 1.51 -1.61
CA VAL A 94 -4.56 0.65 -1.02
C VAL A 94 -5.04 0.23 0.38
N ILE A 95 -5.23 -1.07 0.60
CA ILE A 95 -5.80 -1.60 1.85
C ILE A 95 -4.65 -2.02 2.78
N GLY A 96 -4.42 -1.23 3.83
CA GLY A 96 -3.23 -1.33 4.68
C GLY A 96 -1.99 -0.71 4.03
N ASN A 97 -0.93 -0.55 4.81
CA ASN A 97 0.37 -0.09 4.34
C ASN A 97 1.42 -1.15 4.71
N GLU A 98 2.27 -1.55 3.76
CA GLU A 98 3.38 -2.49 3.97
C GLU A 98 3.00 -3.64 4.91
N ILE A 99 1.98 -4.41 4.52
CA ILE A 99 1.30 -5.34 5.44
C ILE A 99 2.22 -6.48 5.91
N ASN A 100 3.33 -6.71 5.21
CA ASN A 100 4.39 -7.61 5.61
C ASN A 100 5.31 -7.01 6.69
N ALA A 101 5.43 -5.69 6.79
CA ALA A 101 6.11 -4.96 7.88
C ALA A 101 5.25 -4.94 9.15
N ARG A 102 4.84 -6.14 9.60
CA ARG A 102 3.84 -6.39 10.64
C ARG A 102 4.05 -5.53 11.89
N THR A 103 5.24 -5.44 12.46
CA THR A 103 5.41 -4.62 13.68
C THR A 103 5.38 -3.12 13.47
N GLU A 104 5.60 -2.63 12.25
CA GLU A 104 5.69 -1.20 12.00
C GLU A 104 4.37 -0.65 11.46
N TRP A 105 3.85 -1.25 10.39
CA TRP A 105 2.76 -0.67 9.60
C TRP A 105 1.44 -1.44 9.63
N TYR A 106 1.44 -2.71 10.03
CA TYR A 106 0.22 -3.52 10.08
C TYR A 106 0.23 -4.50 11.26
N TYR A 107 0.20 -3.96 12.47
CA TYR A 107 0.40 -4.73 13.70
C TYR A 107 -0.67 -5.78 13.95
N LEU A 108 -0.20 -7.02 14.05
CA LEU A 108 -0.85 -8.17 14.65
C LEU A 108 0.25 -8.95 15.42
N PRO A 109 0.05 -9.35 16.68
CA PRO A 109 1.15 -9.89 17.51
C PRO A 109 1.67 -11.25 17.03
N SER A 110 0.86 -12.01 16.32
CA SER A 110 1.21 -13.35 15.82
C SER A 110 2.39 -13.29 14.84
N THR A 111 3.34 -14.21 14.99
CA THR A 111 4.45 -14.43 14.03
C THR A 111 4.13 -15.53 13.01
N ASN A 112 2.92 -16.11 13.06
CA ASN A 112 2.47 -17.09 12.08
C ASN A 112 1.99 -16.36 10.81
N LEU A 113 2.65 -16.63 9.67
CA LEU A 113 2.36 -16.00 8.39
C LEU A 113 0.92 -16.26 7.93
N GLU A 114 0.49 -17.53 7.93
CA GLU A 114 -0.86 -17.94 7.51
C GLU A 114 -1.96 -17.24 8.31
N TYR A 115 -1.79 -17.12 9.63
CA TYR A 115 -2.74 -16.41 10.49
C TYR A 115 -2.84 -14.92 10.13
N ASN A 116 -1.69 -14.25 9.92
CA ASN A 116 -1.65 -12.85 9.55
C ASN A 116 -2.32 -12.60 8.20
N VAL A 117 -1.96 -13.41 7.20
CA VAL A 117 -2.53 -13.32 5.84
C VAL A 117 -4.03 -13.63 5.87
N SER A 118 -4.47 -14.64 6.61
CA SER A 118 -5.90 -14.98 6.74
C SER A 118 -6.72 -13.84 7.37
N ALA A 119 -6.19 -13.17 8.40
CA ALA A 119 -6.84 -11.99 8.98
C ALA A 119 -6.89 -10.83 7.98
N TYR A 120 -5.79 -10.58 7.25
CA TYR A 120 -5.74 -9.54 6.23
C TYR A 120 -6.71 -9.78 5.06
N ILE A 121 -6.78 -11.00 4.52
CA ILE A 121 -7.65 -11.33 3.38
C ILE A 121 -9.12 -11.07 3.69
N LYS A 122 -9.56 -11.35 4.93
CA LYS A 122 -10.94 -11.03 5.35
C LYS A 122 -11.20 -9.52 5.25
N ALA A 123 -10.27 -8.70 5.71
CA ALA A 123 -10.39 -7.24 5.64
C ALA A 123 -10.35 -6.77 4.17
N PHE A 124 -9.41 -7.30 3.40
CA PHE A 124 -9.27 -7.02 1.98
C PHE A 124 -10.56 -7.32 1.22
N ARG A 125 -11.19 -8.47 1.44
CA ARG A 125 -12.47 -8.84 0.82
C ARG A 125 -13.63 -7.95 1.26
N ILE A 126 -13.67 -7.52 2.52
CA ILE A 126 -14.69 -6.58 3.00
C ILE A 126 -14.59 -5.25 2.24
N PHE A 127 -13.39 -4.68 2.16
CA PHE A 127 -13.16 -3.43 1.43
C PHE A 127 -13.39 -3.59 -0.08
N TYR A 128 -12.82 -4.65 -0.70
CA TYR A 128 -12.99 -4.95 -2.11
C TYR A 128 -14.47 -5.03 -2.49
N ASN A 129 -15.26 -5.86 -1.78
CA ASN A 129 -16.68 -6.03 -2.09
C ASN A 129 -17.49 -4.77 -1.80
N GLY A 130 -17.23 -4.12 -0.66
CA GLY A 130 -17.94 -2.89 -0.28
C GLY A 130 -17.76 -1.78 -1.32
N ILE A 131 -16.51 -1.53 -1.72
CA ILE A 131 -16.16 -0.49 -2.70
C ILE A 131 -16.64 -0.90 -4.10
N LYS A 132 -16.29 -2.10 -4.59
CA LYS A 132 -16.67 -2.55 -5.95
C LYS A 132 -18.17 -2.65 -6.16
N SER A 133 -18.97 -2.91 -5.11
CA SER A 133 -20.43 -2.92 -5.20
C SER A 133 -21.05 -1.55 -5.52
N LYS A 134 -20.31 -0.47 -5.30
CA LYS A 134 -20.73 0.92 -5.51
C LYS A 134 -19.96 1.60 -6.64
N ASN A 135 -18.69 1.24 -6.81
CA ASN A 135 -17.81 1.71 -7.88
C ASN A 135 -17.04 0.51 -8.48
N ALA A 136 -17.60 -0.09 -9.53
CA ALA A 136 -17.01 -1.26 -10.19
C ALA A 136 -15.64 -0.96 -10.84
N ASN A 137 -15.39 0.31 -11.17
CA ASN A 137 -14.17 0.76 -11.86
C ASN A 137 -13.01 1.05 -10.91
N ALA A 138 -13.23 1.11 -9.59
CA ALA A 138 -12.17 1.39 -8.63
C ALA A 138 -11.14 0.25 -8.56
N ASN A 139 -9.85 0.55 -8.54
CA ASN A 139 -8.79 -0.43 -8.33
C ASN A 139 -8.53 -0.62 -6.82
N ILE A 140 -8.31 -1.87 -6.40
CA ILE A 140 -8.09 -2.21 -4.98
C ILE A 140 -6.76 -2.96 -4.86
N TYR A 141 -5.85 -2.42 -4.06
CA TYR A 141 -4.47 -2.90 -3.96
C TYR A 141 -4.15 -3.44 -2.56
N ASN A 142 -3.38 -4.53 -2.49
CA ASN A 142 -2.60 -4.81 -1.29
C ASN A 142 -1.31 -3.96 -1.30
N SER A 143 -0.55 -3.91 -0.20
CA SER A 143 0.68 -3.10 -0.11
C SER A 143 1.82 -3.88 0.52
N LEU A 144 2.96 -3.97 -0.15
CA LEU A 144 4.17 -4.67 0.33
C LEU A 144 5.42 -3.81 0.18
N ASP A 145 6.35 -3.97 1.10
CA ASP A 145 7.67 -3.31 1.06
C ASP A 145 8.68 -4.10 0.19
N GLN A 146 9.88 -3.53 0.03
CA GLN A 146 10.99 -4.08 -0.74
C GLN A 146 11.65 -5.35 -0.16
N GLU A 147 11.29 -5.83 1.03
CA GLU A 147 11.97 -6.91 1.78
C GLU A 147 11.65 -8.31 1.25
N TRP A 148 12.02 -8.56 -0.01
CA TRP A 148 11.65 -9.74 -0.78
C TRP A 148 12.06 -11.08 -0.15
N GLN A 149 13.34 -11.24 0.20
CA GLN A 149 13.89 -12.45 0.85
C GLN A 149 14.89 -12.16 1.97
N ARG A 150 14.88 -10.93 2.48
CA ARG A 150 15.61 -10.57 3.69
C ARG A 150 14.77 -9.63 4.52
N LYS A 151 14.63 -9.97 5.79
CA LYS A 151 14.04 -9.11 6.81
C LYS A 151 15.12 -8.22 7.41
N SER A 152 14.94 -6.90 7.43
CA SER A 152 15.80 -6.00 8.21
C SER A 152 15.43 -5.98 9.69
N ASN A 153 14.19 -6.35 10.04
CA ASN A 153 13.67 -6.42 11.39
C ASN A 153 12.98 -7.79 11.64
N PRO A 154 13.20 -8.47 12.78
CA PRO A 154 12.48 -9.70 13.14
C PRO A 154 10.95 -9.55 13.19
N GLY A 155 10.47 -8.31 13.27
CA GLY A 155 9.04 -7.99 13.22
C GLY A 155 8.36 -8.24 11.88
N CYS A 156 9.09 -8.34 10.77
CA CYS A 156 8.54 -8.40 9.42
C CYS A 156 8.32 -9.84 8.90
N PHE A 157 7.50 -9.97 7.85
CA PHE A 157 7.47 -11.10 6.94
C PHE A 157 8.20 -10.76 5.65
N LEU A 158 8.69 -11.78 4.95
CA LEU A 158 9.26 -11.59 3.62
C LEU A 158 8.15 -11.21 2.65
N SER A 159 8.35 -10.18 1.83
CA SER A 159 7.32 -9.71 0.89
C SER A 159 6.94 -10.80 -0.10
N LYS A 160 7.91 -11.62 -0.53
CA LYS A 160 7.66 -12.77 -1.40
C LYS A 160 6.72 -13.79 -0.73
N ASP A 161 7.08 -14.24 0.47
CA ASP A 161 6.30 -15.26 1.19
C ASP A 161 4.89 -14.75 1.50
N TYR A 162 4.76 -13.46 1.86
CA TYR A 162 3.47 -12.84 2.11
C TYR A 162 2.63 -12.77 0.83
N LEU A 163 3.22 -12.37 -0.30
CA LEU A 163 2.53 -12.32 -1.60
C LEU A 163 2.07 -13.72 -2.05
N ASP A 164 2.93 -14.73 -1.90
CA ASP A 164 2.63 -16.11 -2.24
C ASP A 164 1.47 -16.65 -1.41
N GLN A 165 1.51 -16.47 -0.09
CA GLN A 165 0.45 -16.92 0.81
C GLN A 165 -0.85 -16.15 0.55
N PHE A 166 -0.78 -14.83 0.35
CA PHE A 166 -1.95 -13.99 0.04
C PHE A 166 -2.64 -14.48 -1.23
N ASN A 167 -1.89 -14.68 -2.31
CA ASN A 167 -2.46 -15.12 -3.58
C ASN A 167 -3.00 -16.55 -3.49
N ALA A 168 -2.29 -17.47 -2.83
CA ALA A 168 -2.76 -18.84 -2.63
C ALA A 168 -4.12 -18.90 -1.93
N ASP A 169 -4.30 -18.11 -0.87
CA ASP A 169 -5.56 -18.03 -0.13
C ASP A 169 -6.67 -17.31 -0.94
N ILE A 170 -6.34 -16.26 -1.69
CA ILE A 170 -7.30 -15.62 -2.62
C ILE A 170 -7.80 -16.62 -3.67
N LEU A 171 -6.92 -17.40 -4.28
CA LEU A 171 -7.29 -18.44 -5.25
C LEU A 171 -8.19 -19.51 -4.62
N ARG A 172 -7.83 -19.98 -3.41
CA ARG A 172 -8.59 -21.00 -2.67
C ARG A 172 -10.00 -20.55 -2.30
N GLU A 173 -10.18 -19.26 -2.00
CA GLU A 173 -11.45 -18.69 -1.52
C GLU A 173 -12.27 -18.01 -2.63
N GLY A 174 -11.82 -18.07 -3.88
CA GLY A 174 -12.44 -17.44 -5.03
C GLY A 174 -11.63 -16.23 -5.51
N ASN A 175 -11.07 -16.38 -6.70
CA ASN A 175 -10.19 -15.38 -7.32
C ASN A 175 -10.94 -14.07 -7.60
N ILE A 176 -10.32 -12.94 -7.25
CA ILE A 176 -10.85 -11.57 -7.46
C ILE A 176 -9.77 -10.72 -8.14
N ASP A 177 -10.16 -9.59 -8.74
CA ASP A 177 -9.28 -8.72 -9.51
C ASP A 177 -8.59 -7.67 -8.62
N TRP A 178 -7.72 -8.13 -7.73
CA TRP A 178 -6.84 -7.28 -6.91
C TRP A 178 -5.61 -6.82 -7.69
N GLY A 179 -5.04 -5.66 -7.31
CA GLY A 179 -3.76 -5.14 -7.79
C GLY A 179 -2.68 -5.14 -6.70
N LEU A 180 -1.41 -5.02 -7.10
CA LEU A 180 -0.28 -4.98 -6.17
C LEU A 180 0.23 -3.55 -6.00
N SER A 181 0.19 -3.01 -4.78
CA SER A 181 1.03 -1.87 -4.44
C SER A 181 2.36 -2.34 -3.86
N PHE A 182 3.48 -1.86 -4.41
CA PHE A 182 4.82 -2.26 -3.98
C PHE A 182 5.69 -1.03 -3.76
N HIS A 183 6.49 -1.02 -2.69
CA HIS A 183 7.36 0.11 -2.32
C HIS A 183 8.85 -0.26 -2.55
N PRO A 184 9.38 -0.12 -3.77
CA PRO A 184 10.73 -0.58 -4.12
C PRO A 184 11.81 0.46 -3.75
N TYR A 185 11.85 0.85 -2.47
CA TYR A 185 12.85 1.78 -1.95
C TYR A 185 14.28 1.24 -2.09
N ASN A 186 15.25 2.15 -2.08
CA ASN A 186 16.66 1.77 -2.04
C ASN A 186 17.00 1.01 -0.74
N THR A 187 18.04 0.18 -0.80
CA THR A 187 18.59 -0.51 0.38
C THR A 187 20.07 -0.18 0.54
N PRO A 188 20.55 0.36 1.66
CA PRO A 188 19.76 0.92 2.75
C PRO A 188 18.88 2.09 2.28
N LEU A 189 17.83 2.42 3.03
CA LEU A 189 16.86 3.47 2.68
C LEU A 189 17.49 4.85 2.41
N TYR A 190 18.61 5.15 3.07
CA TYR A 190 19.33 6.42 2.92
C TYR A 190 20.29 6.44 1.71
N ASP A 191 20.37 5.37 0.90
CA ASP A 191 21.16 5.42 -0.31
C ASP A 191 20.48 6.36 -1.33
N PRO A 192 21.15 7.45 -1.76
CA PRO A 192 20.55 8.40 -2.71
C PRO A 192 20.53 7.88 -4.16
N MET A 193 21.17 6.75 -4.49
CA MET A 193 21.37 6.29 -5.88
C MET A 193 20.53 5.05 -6.20
N ALA A 194 19.44 5.24 -6.96
CA ALA A 194 18.50 4.17 -7.32
C ALA A 194 19.08 3.11 -8.28
N TRP A 195 20.12 3.45 -9.04
CA TRP A 195 20.80 2.57 -10.00
C TRP A 195 22.01 1.84 -9.41
N ARG A 196 22.21 1.91 -8.08
CA ARG A 196 23.39 1.33 -7.47
C ARG A 196 23.25 -0.19 -7.38
N GLN A 197 24.22 -0.90 -7.95
CA GLN A 197 24.37 -2.34 -7.77
C GLN A 197 24.97 -2.64 -6.40
N LEU A 198 24.25 -3.41 -5.59
CA LEU A 198 24.60 -3.68 -4.18
C LEU A 198 25.05 -5.12 -3.94
N GLY A 199 25.66 -5.73 -4.96
CA GLY A 199 26.24 -7.07 -4.89
C GLY A 199 25.25 -8.10 -4.34
N SER A 200 25.58 -8.77 -3.23
CA SER A 200 24.75 -9.88 -2.71
C SER A 200 23.35 -9.47 -2.20
N LEU A 201 23.05 -8.17 -2.08
CA LEU A 201 21.72 -7.69 -1.69
C LEU A 201 20.75 -7.61 -2.87
N LEU A 202 21.26 -7.22 -4.04
CA LEU A 202 20.49 -7.10 -5.28
C LEU A 202 21.08 -7.99 -6.35
N ASN A 203 20.29 -8.94 -6.84
CA ASN A 203 20.65 -9.72 -8.02
C ASN A 203 19.47 -9.79 -8.99
N ASN A 204 19.71 -10.33 -10.19
CA ASN A 204 18.75 -10.39 -11.30
C ASN A 204 17.96 -11.71 -11.31
N THR A 205 17.67 -12.27 -10.13
CA THR A 205 16.89 -13.50 -10.02
C THR A 205 15.89 -13.38 -8.88
N VAL A 206 14.88 -14.24 -8.88
CA VAL A 206 13.93 -14.36 -7.76
C VAL A 206 14.59 -14.64 -6.41
N ARG A 207 15.90 -14.93 -6.34
CA ARG A 207 16.73 -15.09 -5.11
C ARG A 207 17.28 -13.77 -4.56
N THR A 208 16.93 -12.61 -5.14
CA THR A 208 17.31 -11.30 -4.61
C THR A 208 16.79 -11.08 -3.20
N LYS A 209 17.55 -10.36 -2.37
CA LYS A 209 17.15 -10.08 -0.98
C LYS A 209 16.14 -8.94 -0.92
N TYR A 210 16.31 -7.95 -1.79
CA TYR A 210 15.41 -6.80 -1.93
C TYR A 210 14.99 -6.61 -3.39
N ILE A 211 13.82 -6.02 -3.57
CA ILE A 211 13.33 -5.50 -4.86
C ILE A 211 13.38 -3.99 -4.79
N THR A 212 14.26 -3.37 -5.56
CA THR A 212 14.35 -1.91 -5.72
C THR A 212 14.07 -1.56 -7.18
N MET A 213 14.11 -0.27 -7.53
CA MET A 213 13.97 0.13 -8.94
C MET A 213 15.04 -0.46 -9.87
N GLU A 214 16.23 -0.79 -9.35
CA GLU A 214 17.31 -1.41 -10.13
C GLU A 214 16.93 -2.79 -10.68
N ASN A 215 16.25 -3.61 -9.88
CA ASN A 215 15.90 -4.99 -10.24
C ASN A 215 14.38 -5.23 -10.25
N PHE A 216 13.60 -4.17 -10.44
CA PHE A 216 12.13 -4.21 -10.38
C PHE A 216 11.50 -5.19 -11.40
N HIS A 217 12.18 -5.43 -12.53
CA HIS A 217 11.78 -6.43 -13.51
C HIS A 217 11.52 -7.82 -12.90
N ILE A 218 12.21 -8.19 -11.81
CA ILE A 218 12.00 -9.47 -11.13
C ILE A 218 10.58 -9.56 -10.57
N LEU A 219 10.06 -8.48 -9.97
CA LEU A 219 8.70 -8.47 -9.44
C LEU A 219 7.68 -8.53 -10.59
N VAL A 220 7.91 -7.77 -11.65
CA VAL A 220 7.04 -7.77 -12.83
C VAL A 220 6.99 -9.18 -13.45
N ASP A 221 8.14 -9.80 -13.72
CA ASP A 221 8.24 -11.18 -14.22
C ASP A 221 7.61 -12.18 -13.25
N TYR A 222 7.70 -11.95 -11.93
CA TYR A 222 7.06 -12.79 -10.93
C TYR A 222 5.54 -12.76 -11.03
N MET A 223 4.97 -11.57 -11.25
CA MET A 223 3.53 -11.35 -11.41
C MET A 223 2.97 -11.89 -12.74
N HIS A 224 3.83 -12.20 -13.71
CA HIS A 224 3.45 -12.86 -14.96
C HIS A 224 3.18 -14.37 -14.82
N GLN A 225 3.50 -14.98 -13.68
CA GLN A 225 3.28 -16.41 -13.49
C GLN A 225 1.77 -16.73 -13.47
N PRO A 226 1.34 -17.89 -14.01
CA PRO A 226 -0.08 -18.19 -14.20
C PRO A 226 -0.95 -18.05 -12.94
N GLN A 227 -0.42 -18.38 -11.76
CA GLN A 227 -1.16 -18.28 -10.50
C GLN A 227 -1.42 -16.83 -10.06
N PHE A 228 -0.65 -15.85 -10.55
CA PHE A 228 -0.84 -14.44 -10.18
C PHE A 228 -1.74 -13.67 -11.14
N LEU A 229 -2.17 -14.28 -12.24
CA LEU A 229 -3.01 -13.60 -13.22
C LEU A 229 -4.40 -13.25 -12.64
N ALA A 230 -4.95 -12.13 -13.09
CA ALA A 230 -6.32 -11.74 -12.83
C ALA A 230 -7.31 -12.77 -13.42
N PRO A 231 -8.58 -12.81 -12.97
CA PRO A 231 -9.59 -13.71 -13.53
C PRO A 231 -9.79 -13.61 -15.04
N ASN A 232 -9.44 -12.47 -15.65
CA ASN A 232 -9.48 -12.24 -17.10
C ASN A 232 -8.23 -12.76 -17.85
N GLY A 233 -7.28 -13.40 -17.15
CA GLY A 233 -6.04 -13.94 -17.71
C GLY A 233 -4.93 -12.92 -17.96
N LYS A 234 -5.11 -11.64 -17.58
CA LYS A 234 -4.08 -10.61 -17.69
C LYS A 234 -3.24 -10.53 -16.42
N VAL A 235 -2.04 -9.97 -16.54
CA VAL A 235 -1.23 -9.60 -15.37
C VAL A 235 -1.98 -8.53 -14.58
N ARG A 236 -1.93 -8.63 -13.25
CA ARG A 236 -2.57 -7.68 -12.35
C ARG A 236 -1.84 -6.35 -12.39
N ASP A 237 -2.60 -5.29 -12.18
CA ASP A 237 -2.08 -3.93 -12.10
C ASP A 237 -1.07 -3.78 -10.95
N ILE A 238 0.03 -3.10 -11.21
CA ILE A 238 1.07 -2.80 -10.23
C ILE A 238 1.11 -1.28 -10.01
N SER A 239 1.02 -0.86 -8.76
CA SER A 239 1.18 0.53 -8.34
C SER A 239 2.44 0.67 -7.51
N ILE A 240 3.26 1.68 -7.81
CA ILE A 240 4.28 2.16 -6.87
C ILE A 240 3.63 3.33 -6.12
N SER A 241 2.89 3.04 -5.05
CA SER A 241 2.15 4.07 -4.28
C SER A 241 3.03 4.89 -3.35
N GLU A 242 4.27 4.45 -3.14
CA GLU A 242 5.22 5.13 -2.27
C GLU A 242 6.65 4.83 -2.75
N ILE A 243 7.39 5.88 -3.09
CA ILE A 243 8.83 5.81 -3.33
C ILE A 243 9.49 7.17 -3.17
N GLY A 244 10.61 7.21 -2.46
CA GLY A 244 11.33 8.44 -2.16
C GLY A 244 12.84 8.27 -2.26
N TYR A 245 13.54 9.35 -2.57
CA TYR A 245 15.00 9.40 -2.63
C TYR A 245 15.51 10.55 -1.79
N THR A 246 16.50 10.29 -0.95
CA THR A 246 17.01 11.31 -0.02
C THR A 246 17.91 12.32 -0.74
N SER A 247 17.68 13.61 -0.49
CA SER A 247 18.54 14.73 -0.90
C SER A 247 19.71 14.97 0.07
N SER A 248 19.78 14.23 1.20
CA SER A 248 20.82 14.41 2.24
C SER A 248 22.27 14.27 1.71
N TYR A 249 22.44 13.73 0.51
CA TYR A 249 23.74 13.52 -0.13
C TYR A 249 23.87 14.26 -1.48
N GLY A 250 23.02 15.24 -1.72
CA GLY A 250 22.94 16.05 -2.94
C GLY A 250 21.58 15.94 -3.63
N GLU A 251 20.95 17.08 -3.92
CA GLU A 251 19.71 17.15 -4.67
C GLU A 251 19.88 16.62 -6.11
N ASP A 252 21.07 16.79 -6.71
CA ASP A 252 21.41 16.23 -8.02
C ASP A 252 21.20 14.71 -8.08
N LYS A 253 21.53 14.00 -7.00
CA LYS A 253 21.30 12.56 -6.89
C LYS A 253 19.83 12.22 -6.66
N GLN A 254 19.13 13.02 -5.86
CA GLN A 254 17.68 12.86 -5.68
C GLN A 254 16.95 12.99 -7.02
N TYR A 255 17.23 14.05 -7.78
CA TYR A 255 16.65 14.26 -9.11
C TYR A 255 17.01 13.14 -10.08
N ALA A 256 18.27 12.71 -10.12
CA ALA A 256 18.70 11.61 -10.97
C ALA A 256 17.99 10.29 -10.60
N SER A 257 17.82 10.00 -9.30
CA SER A 257 17.13 8.80 -8.84
C SER A 257 15.63 8.85 -9.10
N LEU A 258 15.00 10.03 -8.96
CA LEU A 258 13.62 10.24 -9.35
C LEU A 258 13.40 9.98 -10.84
N ALA A 259 14.26 10.55 -11.69
CA ALA A 259 14.21 10.31 -13.13
C ALA A 259 14.44 8.83 -13.47
N TYR A 260 15.42 8.17 -12.85
CA TYR A 260 15.69 6.75 -13.02
C TYR A 260 14.49 5.89 -12.63
N GLY A 261 13.97 6.06 -11.41
CA GLY A 261 12.81 5.33 -10.90
C GLY A 261 11.59 5.49 -11.79
N TYR A 262 11.28 6.72 -12.20
CA TYR A 262 10.17 6.96 -13.12
C TYR A 262 10.35 6.26 -14.48
N GLN A 263 11.54 6.35 -15.09
CA GLN A 263 11.81 5.69 -16.38
C GLN A 263 11.71 4.17 -16.27
N MET A 264 12.21 3.58 -15.18
CA MET A 264 12.06 2.15 -14.92
C MET A 264 10.60 1.76 -14.76
N ALA A 265 9.83 2.49 -13.95
CA ALA A 265 8.39 2.26 -13.79
C ALA A 265 7.63 2.35 -15.12
N ALA A 266 7.87 3.42 -15.89
CA ALA A 266 7.21 3.66 -17.18
C ALA A 266 7.59 2.64 -18.27
N SER A 267 8.65 1.85 -18.08
CA SER A 267 9.06 0.80 -19.02
C SER A 267 8.21 -0.47 -18.92
N PHE A 268 7.40 -0.62 -17.86
CA PHE A 268 6.55 -1.78 -17.64
C PHE A 268 5.07 -1.41 -17.86
N PRO A 269 4.37 -2.03 -18.83
CA PRO A 269 2.96 -1.72 -19.08
C PRO A 269 2.02 -2.14 -17.93
N GLU A 270 2.47 -3.01 -17.03
CA GLU A 270 1.75 -3.42 -15.83
C GLU A 270 1.78 -2.35 -14.73
N VAL A 271 2.68 -1.37 -14.81
CA VAL A 271 2.81 -0.31 -13.81
C VAL A 271 1.94 0.88 -14.20
N SER A 272 0.84 1.08 -13.48
CA SER A 272 -0.12 2.16 -13.75
C SER A 272 0.15 3.44 -12.97
N ALA A 273 0.92 3.35 -11.88
CA ALA A 273 1.17 4.47 -10.99
C ALA A 273 2.61 4.49 -10.45
N PHE A 274 3.17 5.70 -10.37
CA PHE A 274 4.41 6.03 -9.69
C PHE A 274 4.17 7.27 -8.84
N MET A 275 4.11 7.10 -7.52
CA MET A 275 3.81 8.16 -6.55
C MET A 275 5.06 8.48 -5.74
N TYR A 276 5.62 9.67 -6.00
CA TYR A 276 6.80 10.14 -5.26
C TYR A 276 6.42 10.54 -3.83
N PHE A 277 7.02 9.85 -2.87
CA PHE A 277 7.01 10.18 -1.47
C PHE A 277 8.24 11.06 -1.18
N ARG A 278 8.08 12.33 -0.83
CA ARG A 278 6.84 13.04 -0.44
C ARG A 278 6.86 14.48 -0.92
N GLN A 279 5.72 15.18 -0.80
CA GLN A 279 5.63 16.59 -1.19
C GLN A 279 6.57 17.46 -0.34
N THR A 280 6.45 17.41 0.97
CA THR A 280 7.27 18.21 1.91
C THR A 280 7.99 17.27 2.86
N ASP A 281 9.26 17.53 3.15
CA ASP A 281 10.05 16.79 4.13
C ASP A 281 9.32 16.59 5.47
N ALA A 282 9.64 15.50 6.18
CA ALA A 282 9.32 15.36 7.59
C ALA A 282 10.59 15.46 8.44
N GLN A 283 10.52 16.25 9.52
CA GLN A 283 11.67 16.49 10.39
C GLN A 283 12.28 15.19 10.94
N SER A 284 11.47 14.21 11.30
CA SER A 284 11.95 12.92 11.79
C SER A 284 12.73 12.12 10.73
N GLU A 285 12.32 12.22 9.46
CA GLU A 285 12.96 11.52 8.33
C GLU A 285 14.26 12.23 7.97
N VAL A 286 14.27 13.57 7.92
CA VAL A 286 15.49 14.38 7.74
C VAL A 286 16.54 14.02 8.79
N ASN A 287 16.14 13.91 10.06
CA ASN A 287 17.03 13.52 11.16
C ASN A 287 17.61 12.10 10.98
N ALA A 288 16.96 11.25 10.20
CA ALA A 288 17.39 9.90 9.85
C ALA A 288 18.10 9.81 8.48
N HIS A 289 18.49 10.96 7.90
CA HIS A 289 19.08 11.07 6.55
C HIS A 289 18.13 10.66 5.40
N LEU A 290 16.82 10.83 5.62
CA LEU A 290 15.74 10.57 4.66
C LEU A 290 15.01 11.86 4.29
N ALA A 291 15.75 12.89 3.89
CA ALA A 291 15.16 14.12 3.35
C ALA A 291 14.60 13.85 1.94
N GLN A 292 13.37 13.36 1.84
CA GLN A 292 12.74 12.87 0.60
C GLN A 292 11.76 13.85 -0.03
N GLY A 293 11.51 15.00 0.61
CA GLY A 293 10.60 16.03 0.13
C GLY A 293 10.98 16.61 -1.22
N LEU A 294 9.99 16.98 -2.03
CA LEU A 294 10.17 17.95 -3.12
C LEU A 294 10.36 19.37 -2.59
N TYR A 295 9.80 19.65 -1.41
CA TYR A 295 9.98 20.88 -0.66
C TYR A 295 10.63 20.58 0.68
N ALA A 296 11.56 21.44 1.08
CA ALA A 296 12.09 21.43 2.44
C ALA A 296 11.04 21.91 3.46
N LEU A 297 11.31 21.72 4.75
CA LEU A 297 10.38 22.10 5.84
C LEU A 297 10.03 23.59 5.87
N ASN A 298 10.87 24.44 5.28
CA ASN A 298 10.68 25.89 5.19
C ASN A 298 9.96 26.35 3.91
N GLY A 299 9.50 25.42 3.06
CA GLY A 299 8.94 25.71 1.74
C GLY A 299 10.01 26.05 0.70
#